data_AF-A0A442GSF6-F1
#
_entry.id   AF-A0A442GSF6-F1
#
_cell.length_a   1.000
_cell.length_b   1.000
_cell.length_c   1.000
_cell.angle_alpha   90.00
_cell.angle_beta   90.00
_cell.angle_gamma   90.00
#
_symmetry.space_group_name_H-M   'P 1'
#
loop_
_entity.id
_entity.type
_entity.pdbx_description
1 polymer ?
#
loop_
_entity_poly.entity_id
_entity_poly.type
_entity_poly.pdbx_seq_one_letter_code
_entity_poly.pdbx_strand_id
1 'polypeptide(L)'
;MTKPTCPTRQTWLILAITAAIGLSACKILPTPSAQGSDGANNSGFNPDKKVEEIWASKVIPYLQQKAGPFGEVHALAKTDQATAGAKYGNPKKQANSPWTFAVRIEGKIVAANTQSRAATIDVDVDGDGKADARVQIGPAMRGTALRDSLNFVQFNDFTNQIDFAQFGKAFNAYAEETVLSKLPRDGLEGRTTKVLGAYTIESGQDLPLVTPAEAEIGPKR
;
A
#
# COMPACT_ATOMS: atom_id res chain seq x y z
N MET A 1 40.81 52.03 6.99
CA MET A 1 42.25 52.06 6.70
C MET A 1 42.87 50.74 7.14
N THR A 2 43.73 50.17 6.28
CA THR A 2 44.80 49.19 6.59
C THR A 2 44.44 47.80 7.16
N LYS A 3 44.40 46.79 6.28
CA LYS A 3 44.99 45.44 6.52
C LYS A 3 46.52 45.62 6.69
N PRO A 4 47.35 44.77 7.36
CA PRO A 4 47.52 43.35 6.99
C PRO A 4 48.19 42.35 8.01
N THR A 5 48.17 41.04 7.64
CA THR A 5 49.16 39.91 7.74
C THR A 5 50.26 39.88 8.84
N CYS A 6 50.74 38.75 9.42
CA CYS A 6 51.34 37.50 8.87
C CYS A 6 51.92 36.67 10.07
N PRO A 7 52.80 35.64 9.97
CA PRO A 7 52.99 34.49 9.06
C PRO A 7 53.17 33.14 9.82
N THR A 8 53.11 31.97 9.15
CA THR A 8 54.25 31.00 9.18
C THR A 8 54.14 29.89 8.14
N ARG A 9 55.19 29.81 7.28
CA ARG A 9 55.79 28.66 6.57
C ARG A 9 54.82 27.72 5.82
N GLN A 10 54.71 27.67 4.49
CA GLN A 10 55.70 27.76 3.39
C GLN A 10 56.92 26.85 3.56
N THR A 11 56.87 25.63 3.00
CA THR A 11 57.78 25.14 1.94
C THR A 11 57.25 23.81 1.35
N TRP A 12 56.75 23.78 0.10
CA TRP A 12 57.44 23.32 -1.14
C TRP A 12 57.50 21.77 -1.22
N LEU A 13 57.22 21.04 -2.31
CA LEU A 13 57.27 21.29 -3.74
C LEU A 13 56.32 20.34 -4.50
N ILE A 14 55.91 20.86 -5.64
CA ILE A 14 55.27 20.29 -6.82
C ILE A 14 55.90 18.95 -7.29
N LEU A 15 55.07 17.96 -7.61
CA LEU A 15 55.29 17.11 -8.78
C LEU A 15 53.96 16.88 -9.49
N ALA A 16 53.90 17.40 -10.71
CA ALA A 16 52.75 17.36 -11.60
C ALA A 16 52.84 16.13 -12.53
N ILE A 17 51.66 15.79 -13.08
CA ILE A 17 51.43 14.99 -14.30
C ILE A 17 51.47 13.47 -14.12
N THR A 18 50.29 12.88 -14.03
CA THR A 18 49.91 11.74 -14.90
C THR A 18 48.42 11.80 -15.15
N ALA A 19 48.08 11.93 -16.43
CA ALA A 19 46.73 11.97 -16.93
C ALA A 19 46.21 10.55 -17.20
N ALA A 20 44.90 10.43 -17.02
CA ALA A 20 43.99 9.52 -17.70
C ALA A 20 43.91 8.04 -17.26
N ILE A 21 42.65 7.59 -17.33
CA ILE A 21 42.13 6.22 -17.38
C ILE A 21 41.68 5.67 -16.03
N GLY A 22 40.35 5.63 -15.87
CA GLY A 22 39.67 4.89 -14.82
C GLY A 22 38.31 5.48 -14.46
N LEU A 23 37.40 5.63 -15.44
CA LEU A 23 35.98 5.66 -15.12
C LEU A 23 35.63 4.29 -14.52
N SER A 24 35.79 4.17 -13.21
CA SER A 24 35.27 3.06 -12.43
C SER A 24 33.77 3.15 -12.51
N ALA A 25 33.23 2.48 -13.52
CA ALA A 25 31.84 2.22 -13.71
C ALA A 25 31.20 1.90 -12.35
N CYS A 26 30.27 2.74 -11.91
CA CYS A 26 29.20 2.26 -11.07
C CYS A 26 28.67 1.02 -11.78
N LYS A 27 28.84 -0.15 -11.17
CA LYS A 27 28.20 -1.38 -11.63
C LYS A 27 26.71 -1.11 -11.56
N ILE A 28 26.14 -0.70 -12.68
CA ILE A 28 24.70 -0.67 -12.91
C ILE A 28 24.28 -2.12 -12.73
N LEU A 29 23.79 -2.43 -11.53
CA LEU A 29 23.04 -3.65 -11.30
C LEU A 29 21.90 -3.60 -12.31
N PRO A 30 21.70 -4.66 -13.11
CA PRO A 30 20.52 -4.75 -13.95
C PRO A 30 19.31 -4.53 -13.03
N THR A 31 18.60 -3.42 -13.21
CA THR A 31 17.20 -3.36 -12.80
C THR A 31 16.55 -4.50 -13.55
N PRO A 32 15.91 -5.48 -12.87
CA PRO A 32 15.12 -6.48 -13.56
C PRO A 32 14.10 -5.71 -14.36
N SER A 33 14.34 -5.67 -15.67
CA SER A 33 13.43 -5.10 -16.63
C SER A 33 12.11 -5.83 -16.41
N ALA A 34 11.02 -5.07 -16.40
CA ALA A 34 9.67 -5.59 -16.40
C ALA A 34 9.47 -6.44 -17.66
N GLN A 35 9.93 -7.69 -17.59
CA GLN A 35 9.71 -8.74 -18.56
C GLN A 35 8.96 -9.81 -17.78
N GLY A 36 7.72 -10.06 -18.19
CA GLY A 36 6.98 -11.21 -17.72
C GLY A 36 7.84 -12.46 -17.91
N SER A 37 8.14 -13.11 -16.80
CA SER A 37 8.59 -14.49 -16.77
C SER A 37 8.02 -15.07 -15.50
N ASP A 38 7.14 -16.03 -15.69
CA ASP A 38 6.49 -16.85 -14.70
C ASP A 38 7.45 -17.18 -13.54
N GLY A 39 7.25 -16.48 -12.43
CA GLY A 39 7.84 -16.82 -11.16
C GLY A 39 7.09 -17.98 -10.52
N ALA A 40 6.86 -19.06 -11.27
CA ALA A 40 6.74 -20.39 -10.70
C ALA A 40 8.14 -20.75 -10.19
N ASN A 41 8.59 -20.06 -9.14
CA ASN A 41 9.68 -20.54 -8.33
C ASN A 41 9.18 -21.86 -7.79
N ASN A 42 9.85 -22.94 -8.19
CA ASN A 42 9.71 -24.26 -7.63
C ASN A 42 10.33 -24.28 -6.21
N SER A 43 9.97 -23.31 -5.37
CA SER A 43 9.94 -23.44 -3.92
C SER A 43 8.54 -23.94 -3.60
N GLY A 44 8.36 -24.85 -2.64
CA GLY A 44 7.03 -25.37 -2.27
C GLY A 44 6.02 -24.31 -1.75
N PHE A 45 6.34 -23.02 -1.86
CA PHE A 45 5.51 -21.91 -1.44
C PHE A 45 4.61 -21.46 -2.60
N ASN A 46 3.33 -21.82 -2.52
CA ASN A 46 2.28 -21.31 -3.40
C ASN A 46 1.48 -20.22 -2.65
N PRO A 47 1.73 -18.92 -2.92
CA PRO A 47 1.05 -17.84 -2.21
C PRO A 47 -0.45 -17.78 -2.54
N ASP A 48 -0.84 -18.02 -3.80
CA ASP A 48 -2.24 -17.93 -4.24
C ASP A 48 -3.10 -18.97 -3.52
N LYS A 49 -2.63 -20.23 -3.49
CA LYS A 49 -3.31 -21.31 -2.75
C LYS A 49 -3.41 -21.01 -1.26
N LYS A 50 -2.35 -20.46 -0.64
CA LYS A 50 -2.38 -20.08 0.77
C LYS A 50 -3.41 -18.99 1.06
N VAL A 51 -3.56 -18.01 0.16
CA VAL A 51 -4.57 -16.95 0.29
C VAL A 51 -5.96 -17.55 0.20
N GLU A 52 -6.22 -18.36 -0.83
CA GLU A 52 -7.50 -19.05 -1.04
C GLU A 52 -7.94 -19.84 0.21
N GLU A 53 -7.05 -20.63 0.80
CA GLU A 53 -7.32 -21.46 1.99
C GLU A 53 -7.75 -20.65 3.23
N ILE A 54 -7.20 -19.44 3.39
CA ILE A 54 -7.45 -18.61 4.59
C ILE A 54 -8.47 -17.49 4.37
N TRP A 55 -8.84 -17.18 3.12
CA TRP A 55 -9.62 -15.99 2.81
C TRP A 55 -10.98 -15.98 3.50
N ALA A 56 -11.82 -16.95 3.17
CA ALA A 56 -13.18 -17.04 3.71
C ALA A 56 -13.18 -17.45 5.20
N SER A 57 -12.22 -18.29 5.60
CA SER A 57 -12.19 -18.91 6.93
C SER A 57 -11.55 -18.03 8.01
N LYS A 58 -10.64 -17.13 7.64
CA LYS A 58 -9.87 -16.30 8.59
C LYS A 58 -9.87 -14.82 8.22
N VAL A 59 -9.56 -14.46 6.97
CA VAL A 59 -9.37 -13.05 6.56
C VAL A 59 -10.67 -12.27 6.71
N ILE A 60 -11.76 -12.75 6.11
CA ILE A 60 -13.06 -12.07 6.15
C ILE A 60 -13.59 -11.94 7.59
N PRO A 61 -13.69 -13.02 8.39
CA PRO A 61 -14.15 -12.91 9.78
C PRO A 61 -13.28 -11.97 10.62
N TYR A 62 -11.96 -12.00 10.43
CA TYR A 62 -11.04 -11.11 11.14
C TYR A 62 -11.29 -9.65 10.77
N LEU A 63 -11.38 -9.31 9.48
CA LEU A 63 -11.64 -7.94 9.05
C LEU A 63 -13.01 -7.47 9.52
N GLN A 64 -14.04 -8.32 9.46
CA GLN A 64 -15.37 -7.99 9.99
C GLN A 64 -15.34 -7.71 11.50
N GLN A 65 -14.58 -8.46 12.28
CA GLN A 65 -14.44 -8.20 13.71
C GLN A 65 -13.63 -6.94 13.99
N LYS A 66 -12.56 -6.72 13.23
CA LYS A 66 -11.54 -5.71 13.51
C LYS A 66 -11.88 -4.33 12.96
N ALA A 67 -12.60 -4.27 11.84
CA ALA A 67 -12.85 -3.02 11.13
C ALA A 67 -13.82 -2.09 11.87
N GLY A 68 -13.48 -0.80 11.94
CA GLY A 68 -14.38 0.25 12.42
C GLY A 68 -14.95 1.11 11.30
N PRO A 69 -15.94 1.99 11.59
CA PRO A 69 -16.39 3.00 10.64
C PRO A 69 -15.22 3.90 10.19
N PHE A 70 -15.09 4.14 8.88
CA PHE A 70 -13.93 4.85 8.32
C PHE A 70 -13.66 6.20 8.99
N GLY A 71 -14.67 7.04 9.18
CA GLY A 71 -14.50 8.36 9.81
C GLY A 71 -13.91 8.28 11.22
N GLU A 72 -14.41 7.35 12.05
CA GLU A 72 -13.89 7.13 13.41
C GLU A 72 -12.44 6.62 13.39
N VAL A 73 -12.17 5.61 12.56
CA VAL A 73 -10.84 5.00 12.45
C VAL A 73 -9.82 6.01 11.96
N HIS A 74 -10.17 6.79 10.93
CA HIS A 74 -9.28 7.75 10.31
C HIS A 74 -9.00 8.96 11.21
N ALA A 75 -10.02 9.47 11.92
CA ALA A 75 -9.85 10.53 12.91
C ALA A 75 -8.93 10.10 14.06
N LEU A 76 -9.12 8.88 14.59
CA LEU A 76 -8.25 8.33 15.62
C LEU A 76 -6.84 8.10 15.08
N ALA A 77 -6.69 7.55 13.88
CA ALA A 77 -5.38 7.31 13.27
C ALA A 77 -4.58 8.61 13.03
N LYS A 78 -5.24 9.73 12.76
CA LYS A 78 -4.58 11.05 12.62
C LYS A 78 -4.06 11.60 13.95
N THR A 79 -4.69 11.24 15.06
CA THR A 79 -4.39 11.81 16.39
C THR A 79 -3.54 10.89 17.26
N ASP A 80 -3.80 9.57 17.19
CA ASP A 80 -3.08 8.52 17.90
C ASP A 80 -3.07 7.22 17.09
N GLN A 81 -2.03 7.09 16.24
CA GLN A 81 -1.83 5.89 15.41
C GLN A 81 -1.63 4.61 16.23
N ALA A 82 -1.04 4.69 17.42
CA ALA A 82 -0.77 3.51 18.23
C ALA A 82 -2.07 2.92 18.79
N THR A 83 -2.95 3.78 19.32
CA THR A 83 -4.27 3.36 19.81
C THR A 83 -5.17 2.90 18.65
N ALA A 84 -5.20 3.63 17.53
CA ALA A 84 -5.89 3.17 16.32
C ALA A 84 -5.37 1.81 15.85
N GLY A 85 -4.06 1.63 15.90
CA GLY A 85 -3.36 0.43 15.44
C GLY A 85 -3.65 -0.80 16.30
N ALA A 86 -3.70 -0.60 17.61
CA ALA A 86 -4.11 -1.63 18.55
C ALA A 86 -5.58 -2.03 18.34
N LYS A 87 -6.46 -1.05 18.12
CA LYS A 87 -7.92 -1.28 18.01
C LYS A 87 -8.33 -1.84 16.64
N TYR A 88 -7.89 -1.22 15.55
CA TYR A 88 -8.35 -1.47 14.17
C TYR A 88 -7.28 -2.03 13.24
N GLY A 89 -6.02 -2.13 13.68
CA GLY A 89 -4.91 -2.60 12.86
C GLY A 89 -4.24 -3.87 13.36
N ASN A 90 -3.02 -4.10 12.85
CA ASN A 90 -2.12 -5.17 13.27
C ASN A 90 -1.12 -4.65 14.32
N PRO A 91 -1.32 -4.92 15.64
CA PRO A 91 -0.38 -4.48 16.68
C PRO A 91 0.97 -5.20 16.63
N LYS A 92 1.08 -6.30 15.86
CA LYS A 92 2.31 -7.08 15.67
C LYS A 92 3.08 -6.65 14.42
N LYS A 93 2.70 -5.55 13.76
CA LYS A 93 3.43 -5.02 12.60
C LYS A 93 4.93 -4.90 12.89
N GLN A 94 5.75 -4.97 11.85
CA GLN A 94 7.19 -4.72 12.02
C GLN A 94 7.41 -3.29 12.55
N ALA A 95 8.46 -3.11 13.37
CA ALA A 95 8.70 -1.87 14.12
C ALA A 95 8.62 -0.61 13.24
N ASN A 96 9.21 -0.67 12.04
CA ASN A 96 9.32 0.46 11.12
C ASN A 96 8.29 0.44 9.99
N SER A 97 7.37 -0.53 9.96
CA SER A 97 6.30 -0.54 8.96
C SER A 97 5.22 0.49 9.34
N PRO A 98 4.62 1.16 8.35
CA PRO A 98 3.51 2.07 8.61
C PRO A 98 2.31 1.33 9.21
N TRP A 99 1.47 2.05 9.94
CA TRP A 99 0.23 1.48 10.44
C TRP A 99 -0.75 1.22 9.30
N THR A 100 -1.44 0.09 9.42
CA THR A 100 -2.49 -0.31 8.50
C THR A 100 -3.74 -0.62 9.30
N PHE A 101 -4.88 -0.12 8.83
CA PHE A 101 -6.15 -0.14 9.57
C PHE A 101 -7.24 -0.81 8.75
N ALA A 102 -8.00 -1.71 9.38
CA ALA A 102 -9.21 -2.28 8.84
C ALA A 102 -10.38 -1.30 9.01
N VAL A 103 -11.13 -1.08 7.94
CA VAL A 103 -12.22 -0.10 7.89
C VAL A 103 -13.45 -0.62 7.17
N ARG A 104 -14.60 -0.10 7.59
CA ARG A 104 -15.87 -0.16 6.89
C ARG A 104 -16.17 1.21 6.30
N ILE A 105 -16.44 1.25 5.01
CA ILE A 105 -16.85 2.44 4.29
C ILE A 105 -18.27 2.19 3.81
N GLU A 106 -19.19 3.06 4.21
CA GLU A 106 -20.50 3.19 3.60
C GLU A 106 -20.64 4.65 3.19
N GLY A 107 -20.91 4.90 1.92
CA GLY A 107 -20.88 6.27 1.41
C GLY A 107 -21.34 6.38 -0.04
N LYS A 108 -21.32 7.61 -0.55
CA LYS A 108 -21.69 7.94 -1.92
C LYS A 108 -20.44 8.09 -2.79
N ILE A 109 -20.47 7.51 -3.98
CA ILE A 109 -19.41 7.68 -4.98
C ILE A 109 -19.55 9.07 -5.58
N VAL A 110 -18.54 9.92 -5.39
CA VAL A 110 -18.51 11.30 -5.91
C VAL A 110 -17.66 11.44 -7.17
N ALA A 111 -16.70 10.53 -7.37
CA ALA A 111 -15.88 10.47 -8.58
C ALA A 111 -15.47 9.03 -8.87
N ALA A 112 -15.32 8.68 -10.15
CA ALA A 112 -14.80 7.39 -10.58
C ALA A 112 -13.73 7.54 -11.66
N ASN A 113 -12.59 6.90 -11.47
CA ASN A 113 -11.55 6.78 -12.50
C ASN A 113 -11.45 5.32 -12.93
N THR A 114 -12.04 4.99 -14.08
CA THR A 114 -12.03 3.64 -14.67
C THR A 114 -11.23 3.55 -15.98
N GLN A 115 -10.55 4.63 -16.37
CA GLN A 115 -9.78 4.70 -17.61
C GLN A 115 -8.48 3.90 -17.55
N SER A 116 -7.93 3.67 -16.35
CA SER A 116 -6.70 2.92 -16.13
C SER A 116 -6.97 1.58 -15.44
N ARG A 117 -6.00 0.65 -15.56
CA ARG A 117 -6.03 -0.62 -14.81
C ARG A 117 -6.00 -0.43 -13.29
N ALA A 118 -5.44 0.68 -12.81
CA ALA A 118 -5.47 1.07 -11.40
C ALA A 118 -6.72 1.91 -11.10
N ALA A 119 -7.89 1.40 -11.49
CA ALA A 119 -9.16 2.11 -11.35
C ALA A 119 -9.53 2.33 -9.87
N THR A 120 -10.12 3.48 -9.60
CA THR A 120 -10.51 3.90 -8.24
C THR A 120 -11.87 4.59 -8.24
N ILE A 121 -12.53 4.57 -7.09
CA ILE A 121 -13.69 5.42 -6.78
C ILE A 121 -13.35 6.28 -5.57
N ASP A 122 -13.79 7.52 -5.62
CA ASP A 122 -13.68 8.47 -4.52
C ASP A 122 -15.04 8.51 -3.81
N VAL A 123 -15.03 8.28 -2.50
CA VAL A 123 -16.22 8.04 -1.68
C VAL A 123 -16.34 9.12 -0.63
N ASP A 124 -17.51 9.75 -0.60
CA ASP A 124 -18.00 10.65 0.43
C ASP A 124 -18.70 9.83 1.51
N VAL A 125 -18.16 9.85 2.73
CA VAL A 125 -18.62 9.05 3.87
C VAL A 125 -19.45 9.89 4.83
N ASP A 126 -19.21 11.19 4.91
CA ASP A 126 -19.91 12.10 5.83
C ASP A 126 -21.08 12.87 5.21
N GLY A 127 -21.22 12.82 3.88
CA GLY A 127 -22.30 13.44 3.11
C GLY A 127 -22.07 14.90 2.77
N ASP A 128 -20.85 15.45 2.92
CA ASP A 128 -20.54 16.85 2.64
C ASP A 128 -20.31 17.15 1.14
N GLY A 129 -20.34 16.12 0.29
CA GLY A 129 -20.12 16.20 -1.15
C GLY A 129 -18.65 16.15 -1.57
N LYS A 130 -17.71 15.97 -0.64
CA LYS A 130 -16.28 15.77 -0.89
C LYS A 130 -15.90 14.32 -0.59
N ALA A 131 -14.82 13.89 -1.23
CA ALA A 131 -14.30 12.55 -0.99
C ALA A 131 -13.51 12.51 0.32
N ASP A 132 -13.79 11.50 1.15
CA ASP A 132 -13.05 11.19 2.37
C ASP A 132 -12.05 10.05 2.16
N ALA A 133 -12.36 9.14 1.25
CA ALA A 133 -11.59 7.94 0.98
C ALA A 133 -11.53 7.64 -0.52
N ARG A 134 -10.44 7.02 -0.96
CA ARG A 134 -10.31 6.48 -2.31
C ARG A 134 -10.26 4.96 -2.25
N VAL A 135 -11.21 4.28 -2.87
CA VAL A 135 -11.28 2.82 -2.89
C VAL A 135 -10.75 2.30 -4.23
N GLN A 136 -9.85 1.32 -4.17
CA GLN A 136 -9.38 0.60 -5.35
C GLN A 136 -10.46 -0.32 -5.88
N ILE A 137 -10.86 -0.15 -7.13
CA ILE A 137 -11.81 -1.04 -7.82
C ILE A 137 -11.20 -1.70 -9.05
N GLY A 138 -10.00 -1.30 -9.44
CA GLY A 138 -9.34 -1.75 -10.66
C GLY A 138 -8.66 -3.09 -10.55
N PRO A 139 -8.43 -3.76 -11.69
CA PRO A 139 -7.75 -5.04 -11.76
C PRO A 139 -6.26 -4.99 -11.37
N ALA A 140 -5.68 -3.80 -11.17
CA ALA A 140 -4.30 -3.62 -10.73
C ALA A 140 -4.27 -2.90 -9.37
N MET A 141 -4.56 -3.65 -8.30
CA MET A 141 -4.49 -3.16 -6.93
C MET A 141 -3.04 -2.97 -6.47
N ARG A 142 -2.81 -1.86 -5.78
CA ARG A 142 -1.51 -1.44 -5.25
C ARG A 142 -1.42 -1.66 -3.75
N GLY A 143 -0.18 -1.73 -3.26
CA GLY A 143 0.13 -1.83 -1.84
C GLY A 143 -0.10 -3.23 -1.26
N THR A 144 -0.02 -3.32 0.06
CA THR A 144 -0.10 -4.57 0.83
C THR A 144 -1.06 -4.47 2.01
N ALA A 145 -1.96 -3.48 2.00
CA ALA A 145 -2.81 -3.13 3.13
C ALA A 145 -3.64 -4.31 3.66
N LEU A 146 -4.18 -5.15 2.78
CA LEU A 146 -4.93 -6.33 3.22
C LEU A 146 -4.05 -7.28 4.04
N ARG A 147 -2.91 -7.73 3.49
CA ARG A 147 -1.95 -8.59 4.21
C ARG A 147 -1.50 -7.95 5.54
N ASP A 148 -1.12 -6.68 5.50
CA ASP A 148 -0.47 -6.00 6.63
C ASP A 148 -1.44 -5.65 7.76
N SER A 149 -2.74 -5.62 7.48
CA SER A 149 -3.78 -5.45 8.50
C SER A 149 -3.99 -6.68 9.40
N LEU A 150 -3.49 -7.86 9.01
CA LEU A 150 -3.77 -9.14 9.66
C LEU A 150 -2.75 -9.46 10.76
N ASN A 151 -3.21 -9.58 12.00
CA ASN A 151 -2.31 -9.89 13.13
C ASN A 151 -1.81 -11.35 13.18
N PHE A 152 -2.31 -12.22 12.32
CA PHE A 152 -1.90 -13.61 12.19
C PHE A 152 -1.02 -13.88 10.96
N VAL A 153 -0.70 -12.83 10.19
CA VAL A 153 0.26 -12.90 9.08
C VAL A 153 1.46 -12.04 9.46
N GLN A 154 2.56 -12.68 9.86
CA GLN A 154 3.78 -11.99 10.26
C GLN A 154 4.92 -12.32 9.31
N PHE A 155 5.84 -11.37 9.13
CA PHE A 155 7.02 -11.56 8.29
C PHE A 155 7.81 -12.83 8.67
N ASN A 156 7.92 -13.12 9.97
CA ASN A 156 8.67 -14.26 10.49
C ASN A 156 8.03 -15.62 10.16
N ASP A 157 6.80 -15.65 9.64
CA ASP A 157 6.12 -16.87 9.17
C ASP A 157 6.58 -17.27 7.75
N PHE A 158 7.44 -16.47 7.12
CA PHE A 158 7.92 -16.64 5.76
C PHE A 158 9.43 -16.86 5.72
N THR A 159 9.89 -17.61 4.72
CA THR A 159 11.32 -17.94 4.58
C THR A 159 12.15 -16.71 4.24
N ASN A 160 11.61 -15.77 3.47
CA ASN A 160 12.34 -14.62 2.98
C ASN A 160 11.40 -13.47 2.57
N GLN A 161 11.99 -12.33 2.21
CA GLN A 161 11.25 -11.12 1.80
C GLN A 161 10.51 -11.27 0.47
N ILE A 162 10.98 -12.12 -0.44
CA ILE A 162 10.34 -12.38 -1.73
C ILE A 162 9.02 -13.13 -1.49
N ASP A 163 9.03 -14.20 -0.68
CA ASP A 163 7.83 -14.97 -0.34
C ASP A 163 6.77 -14.08 0.33
N PHE A 164 7.19 -13.25 1.29
CA PHE A 164 6.28 -12.33 1.97
C PHE A 164 5.68 -11.29 1.01
N ALA A 165 6.48 -10.74 0.09
CA ALA A 165 6.02 -9.79 -0.92
C ALA A 165 5.07 -10.46 -1.93
N GLN A 166 5.39 -11.66 -2.40
CA GLN A 166 4.54 -12.45 -3.28
C GLN A 166 3.19 -12.76 -2.63
N PHE A 167 3.18 -13.08 -1.33
CA PHE A 167 1.94 -13.27 -0.59
C PHE A 167 1.07 -12.01 -0.57
N GLY A 168 1.67 -10.84 -0.36
CA GLY A 168 0.95 -9.56 -0.43
C GLY A 168 0.33 -9.31 -1.82
N LYS A 169 1.04 -9.66 -2.89
CA LYS A 169 0.51 -9.60 -4.27
C LYS A 169 -0.65 -10.58 -4.48
N ALA A 170 -0.54 -11.80 -3.96
CA ALA A 170 -1.58 -12.82 -4.05
C ALA A 170 -2.88 -12.38 -3.35
N PHE A 171 -2.79 -11.69 -2.19
CA PHE A 171 -3.96 -11.10 -1.53
C PHE A 171 -4.72 -10.14 -2.44
N ASN A 172 -4.00 -9.24 -3.11
CA ASN A 172 -4.59 -8.28 -4.03
C ASN A 172 -5.18 -8.96 -5.27
N ALA A 173 -4.49 -9.94 -5.84
CA ALA A 173 -4.99 -10.70 -6.98
C ALA A 173 -6.28 -11.48 -6.62
N TYR A 174 -6.31 -12.11 -5.46
CA TYR A 174 -7.49 -12.85 -5.00
C TYR A 174 -8.68 -11.91 -4.74
N ALA A 175 -8.45 -10.76 -4.12
CA ALA A 175 -9.49 -9.73 -3.92
C ALA A 175 -10.05 -9.23 -5.26
N GLU A 176 -9.17 -9.00 -6.23
CA GLU A 176 -9.54 -8.59 -7.57
C GLU A 176 -10.44 -9.63 -8.25
N GLU A 177 -10.00 -10.89 -8.30
CA GLU A 177 -10.71 -11.97 -8.96
C GLU A 177 -12.07 -12.23 -8.32
N THR A 178 -12.11 -12.28 -6.99
CA THR A 178 -13.31 -12.72 -6.25
C THR A 178 -14.30 -11.60 -5.99
N VAL A 179 -13.87 -10.33 -5.99
CA VAL A 179 -14.71 -9.18 -5.63
C VAL A 179 -14.74 -8.15 -6.75
N LEU A 180 -13.60 -7.60 -7.17
CA LEU A 180 -13.56 -6.40 -7.99
C LEU A 180 -13.90 -6.65 -9.46
N SER A 181 -13.61 -7.84 -9.97
CA SER A 181 -13.97 -8.28 -11.33
C SER A 181 -15.48 -8.28 -11.56
N LYS A 182 -16.27 -8.40 -10.48
CA LYS A 182 -17.74 -8.47 -10.49
C LYS A 182 -18.40 -7.10 -10.36
N LEU A 183 -17.64 -6.05 -10.06
CA LEU A 183 -18.17 -4.71 -9.88
C LEU A 183 -18.48 -4.06 -11.23
N PRO A 184 -19.56 -3.25 -11.31
CA PRO A 184 -19.84 -2.45 -12.50
C PRO A 184 -18.69 -1.49 -12.78
N ARG A 185 -18.43 -1.20 -14.06
CA ARG A 185 -17.39 -0.25 -14.49
C ARG A 185 -17.96 1.11 -14.89
N ASP A 186 -19.25 1.17 -15.20
CA ASP A 186 -19.92 2.36 -15.71
C ASP A 186 -20.99 2.88 -14.75
N GLY A 187 -21.29 4.18 -14.88
CA GLY A 187 -22.36 4.83 -14.12
C GLY A 187 -22.17 4.74 -12.61
N LEU A 188 -20.92 4.79 -12.14
CA LEU A 188 -20.56 4.62 -10.73
C LEU A 188 -20.90 5.85 -9.88
N GLU A 189 -20.69 7.04 -10.42
CA GLU A 189 -20.95 8.30 -9.72
C GLU A 189 -22.42 8.44 -9.33
N GLY A 190 -22.65 8.92 -8.11
CA GLY A 190 -23.97 9.05 -7.50
C GLY A 190 -24.49 7.80 -6.80
N ARG A 191 -23.90 6.62 -7.05
CA ARG A 191 -24.28 5.36 -6.38
C ARG A 191 -23.73 5.28 -4.97
N THR A 192 -24.36 4.46 -4.14
CA THR A 192 -23.84 4.12 -2.82
C THR A 192 -22.88 2.94 -2.90
N THR A 193 -21.85 2.91 -2.08
CA THR A 193 -20.94 1.76 -1.95
C THR A 193 -20.83 1.32 -0.51
N LYS A 194 -20.64 0.02 -0.31
CA LYS A 194 -20.27 -0.61 0.96
C LYS A 194 -18.98 -1.37 0.76
N VAL A 195 -17.98 -1.09 1.59
CA VAL A 195 -16.66 -1.68 1.46
C VAL A 195 -16.17 -2.11 2.83
N LEU A 196 -15.69 -3.35 2.92
CA LEU A 196 -14.84 -3.82 3.98
C LEU A 196 -13.42 -3.92 3.41
N GLY A 197 -12.47 -3.23 4.00
CA GLY A 197 -11.11 -3.20 3.48
C GLY A 197 -10.08 -2.75 4.48
N ALA A 198 -8.88 -2.49 3.98
CA ALA A 198 -7.80 -1.93 4.77
C ALA A 198 -7.07 -0.83 4.02
N TYR A 199 -6.50 0.12 4.75
CA TYR A 199 -5.63 1.14 4.19
C TYR A 199 -4.41 1.36 5.09
N THR A 200 -3.30 1.75 4.47
CA THR A 200 -2.10 2.18 5.17
C THR A 200 -2.15 3.69 5.34
N ILE A 201 -1.85 4.19 6.53
CA ILE A 201 -1.80 5.65 6.74
C ILE A 201 -0.54 6.24 6.13
N GLU A 202 -0.73 7.30 5.35
CA GLU A 202 0.33 8.05 4.71
C GLU A 202 0.38 9.46 5.32
N SER A 203 1.57 10.04 5.41
CA SER A 203 1.77 11.42 5.83
C SER A 203 1.59 12.33 4.62
N GLY A 204 0.35 12.68 4.30
CA GLY A 204 0.01 13.48 3.13
C GLY A 204 -1.39 14.09 3.20
N GLN A 205 -1.72 14.91 2.20
CA GLN A 205 -3.08 15.43 1.98
C GLN A 205 -3.90 14.55 1.02
N ASP A 206 -3.27 13.48 0.50
CA ASP A 206 -3.94 12.54 -0.38
C ASP A 206 -5.02 11.75 0.37
N LEU A 207 -6.08 11.39 -0.37
CA LEU A 207 -7.15 10.55 0.16
C LEU A 207 -6.58 9.18 0.55
N PRO A 208 -6.94 8.64 1.73
CA PRO A 208 -6.58 7.29 2.12
C PRO A 208 -6.98 6.26 1.05
N LEU A 209 -5.99 5.54 0.53
CA LEU A 209 -6.19 4.52 -0.49
C LEU A 209 -6.58 3.19 0.14
N VAL A 210 -7.85 2.85 0.03
CA VAL A 210 -8.46 1.67 0.63
C VAL A 210 -8.45 0.51 -0.34
N THR A 211 -7.98 -0.62 0.17
CA THR A 211 -7.89 -1.89 -0.53
C THR A 211 -9.03 -2.78 -0.05
N PRO A 212 -10.06 -3.04 -0.87
CA PRO A 212 -11.24 -3.81 -0.46
C PRO A 212 -10.94 -5.31 -0.37
N ALA A 213 -11.47 -5.95 0.68
CA ALA A 213 -11.62 -7.40 0.79
C ALA A 213 -13.06 -7.85 0.48
N GLU A 214 -14.04 -6.97 0.69
CA GLU A 214 -15.42 -7.09 0.21
C GLU A 214 -15.87 -5.72 -0.29
N ALA A 215 -16.64 -5.69 -1.37
CA ALA A 215 -17.16 -4.46 -1.93
C ALA A 215 -18.51 -4.72 -2.61
N GLU A 216 -19.44 -3.80 -2.40
CA GLU A 216 -20.74 -3.77 -3.04
C GLU A 216 -21.00 -2.34 -3.56
N ILE A 217 -21.64 -2.24 -4.72
CA ILE A 217 -22.10 -0.97 -5.28
C ILE A 217 -23.60 -1.07 -5.48
N GLY A 218 -24.34 -0.32 -4.65
CA GLY A 218 -25.81 -0.25 -4.68
C GLY A 218 -26.34 0.35 -5.98
N PRO A 219 -27.64 0.27 -6.27
CA PRO A 219 -28.21 0.73 -7.53
C PRO A 219 -28.04 2.24 -7.74
N LYS A 220 -28.12 2.69 -9.00
CA LYS A 220 -28.20 4.11 -9.34
C LYS A 220 -29.58 4.62 -8.90
N ARG A 221 -29.58 5.53 -7.93
CA ARG A 221 -30.78 6.26 -7.48
C ARG A 221 -30.95 7.53 -8.29
#